data_AF-A0A0D0ED93-F1
#
_entry.id   AF-A0A0D0ED93-F1
#
_cell.length_a   1.000
_cell.length_b   1.000
_cell.length_c   1.000
_cell.angle_alpha   90.00
_cell.angle_beta   90.00
_cell.angle_gamma   90.00
#
_symmetry.space_group_name_H-M   'P 1'
#
loop_
_entity.id
_entity.type
_entity.pdbx_description
1 polymer ?
#
loop_
_entity_poly.entity_id
_entity_poly.type
_entity_poly.pdbx_seq_one_letter_code
_entity_poly.pdbx_strand_id
1 'polypeptide(L)'
;LASFYLVAFNVVSAAGWAYVLFLTVSALANNGVPLTRLSSYIPSTFPWSSNAKSTNALSKYLRSLLFPYIPSTYSQSWAAVAPVQSLAVLEVLHVLVGLVRSPLPTTLMQVSSRLILVWAIVARFPLVHSNPFYTTMVLAWSLTEVPRYAYYALGLLGVVPPSWLTWLRYSTFYVLYPVGAGSEALVALSTIPEWQNGQYLKWALEDWVKAGMVFIWIPGLYVMYTHMIRMRRKVLSGGKGQKLGQKPKSRAKVA
;
A
#
# COMPACT_ATOMS: atom_id res chain seq x y z
N LEU A 1 10.16 20.42 18.45
CA LEU A 1 9.54 20.74 17.13
C LEU A 1 9.46 19.51 16.21
N ALA A 2 10.59 18.88 15.85
CA ALA A 2 10.61 17.71 14.98
C ALA A 2 9.71 16.54 15.47
N SER A 3 9.73 16.20 16.76
CA SER A 3 8.89 15.13 17.31
C SER A 3 7.39 15.43 17.21
N PHE A 4 6.97 16.68 17.45
CA PHE A 4 5.57 17.09 17.33
C PHE A 4 5.08 17.02 15.88
N TYR A 5 5.90 17.50 14.95
CA TYR A 5 5.63 17.38 13.52
C TYR A 5 5.46 15.92 13.07
N LEU A 6 6.36 15.02 13.51
CA LEU A 6 6.25 13.60 13.17
C LEU A 6 5.01 12.95 13.77
N VAL A 7 4.61 13.33 14.99
CA VAL A 7 3.34 12.87 15.58
C VAL A 7 2.17 13.34 14.73
N ALA A 8 2.11 14.64 14.41
CA ALA A 8 1.03 15.20 13.58
C ALA A 8 0.96 14.51 12.21
N PHE A 9 2.09 14.29 11.55
CA PHE A 9 2.17 13.57 10.28
C PHE A 9 1.58 12.15 10.37
N ASN A 10 1.95 11.38 11.41
CA ASN A 10 1.44 10.03 11.59
C ASN A 10 -0.06 10.04 11.93
N VAL A 11 -0.53 11.00 12.73
CA VAL A 11 -1.97 11.13 13.06
C VAL A 11 -2.78 11.48 11.81
N VAL A 12 -2.32 12.44 11.01
CA VAL A 12 -2.96 12.82 9.74
C VAL A 12 -2.97 11.65 8.76
N SER A 13 -1.87 10.91 8.65
CA SER A 13 -1.78 9.74 7.78
C SER A 13 -2.71 8.61 8.25
N ALA A 14 -2.78 8.35 9.56
CA ALA A 14 -3.71 7.38 10.14
C ALA A 14 -5.17 7.78 9.86
N ALA A 15 -5.53 9.04 10.05
CA ALA A 15 -6.86 9.57 9.78
C ALA A 15 -7.21 9.49 8.29
N GLY A 16 -6.26 9.82 7.40
CA GLY A 16 -6.43 9.71 5.95
C GLY A 16 -6.72 8.27 5.51
N TRP A 17 -5.95 7.29 6.00
CA TRP A 17 -6.20 5.89 5.68
C TRP A 17 -7.47 5.34 6.34
N ALA A 18 -7.84 5.83 7.52
CA ALA A 18 -9.10 5.45 8.17
C ALA A 18 -10.29 5.99 7.39
N TYR A 19 -10.18 7.20 6.83
CA TYR A 19 -11.17 7.76 5.93
C TYR A 19 -11.26 6.92 4.65
N VAL A 20 -10.15 6.58 4.00
CA VAL A 20 -10.13 5.68 2.83
C VAL A 20 -10.80 4.33 3.14
N LEU A 21 -10.52 3.74 4.30
CA LEU A 21 -11.15 2.50 4.74
C LEU A 21 -12.66 2.66 4.87
N PHE A 22 -13.10 3.73 5.55
CA PHE A 22 -14.51 4.04 5.73
C PHE A 22 -15.22 4.16 4.37
N LEU A 23 -14.66 4.91 3.41
CA LEU A 23 -15.26 5.04 2.08
C LEU A 23 -15.35 3.74 1.32
N THR A 24 -14.30 2.92 1.42
CA THR A 24 -14.25 1.63 0.73
C THR A 24 -15.28 0.67 1.32
N VAL A 25 -15.36 0.58 2.66
CA VAL A 25 -16.35 -0.26 3.35
C VAL A 25 -17.78 0.26 3.14
N SER A 26 -18.00 1.58 3.19
CA SER A 26 -19.31 2.17 2.93
C SER A 26 -19.76 1.94 1.49
N ALA A 27 -18.86 2.01 0.51
CA ALA A 27 -19.17 1.71 -0.88
C ALA A 27 -19.48 0.22 -1.12
N LEU A 28 -18.89 -0.67 -0.31
CA LEU A 28 -19.22 -2.11 -0.31
C LEU A 28 -20.55 -2.40 0.38
N ALA A 29 -20.84 -1.69 1.48
CA ALA A 29 -22.03 -1.90 2.29
C ALA A 29 -23.30 -1.30 1.68
N ASN A 30 -23.18 -0.15 1.03
CA ASN A 30 -24.28 0.56 0.40
C ASN A 30 -23.86 0.92 -1.03
N ASN A 31 -24.61 0.47 -2.04
CA ASN A 31 -24.41 0.83 -3.44
C ASN A 31 -24.48 2.36 -3.66
N GLY A 32 -23.39 3.07 -3.36
CA GLY A 32 -23.22 4.52 -3.51
C GLY A 32 -23.60 5.35 -2.29
N VAL A 33 -22.64 5.62 -1.40
CA VAL A 33 -22.68 6.85 -0.59
C VAL A 33 -22.12 8.00 -1.46
N PRO A 34 -22.91 9.03 -1.80
CA PRO A 34 -22.39 10.18 -2.51
C PRO A 34 -21.62 11.06 -1.53
N LEU A 35 -20.29 11.01 -1.57
CA LEU A 35 -19.48 12.00 -0.86
C LEU A 35 -19.53 13.32 -1.61
N THR A 36 -20.23 14.27 -1.01
CA THR A 36 -20.32 15.66 -1.45
C THR A 36 -19.24 16.52 -0.75
N ARG A 37 -18.61 17.39 -1.54
CA ARG A 37 -17.85 18.62 -1.19
C ARG A 37 -16.35 18.59 -0.87
N LEU A 38 -15.70 17.50 -0.49
CA LEU A 38 -14.23 17.48 -0.32
C LEU A 38 -13.48 16.90 -1.52
N SER A 39 -14.13 16.01 -2.28
CA SER A 39 -13.62 15.42 -3.53
C SER A 39 -13.50 16.42 -4.68
N SER A 40 -14.21 17.56 -4.61
CA SER A 40 -14.19 18.62 -5.63
C SER A 40 -12.94 19.51 -5.61
N TYR A 41 -12.15 19.47 -4.54
CA TYR A 41 -10.95 20.31 -4.39
C TYR A 41 -9.64 19.60 -4.74
N ILE A 42 -9.70 18.31 -5.06
CA ILE A 42 -8.54 17.52 -5.45
C ILE A 42 -8.70 17.23 -6.94
N PRO A 43 -7.75 17.64 -7.80
CA PRO A 43 -7.80 17.32 -9.23
C PRO A 43 -7.97 15.81 -9.41
N SER A 44 -9.15 15.39 -9.85
CA SER A 44 -9.47 13.98 -10.12
C SER A 44 -8.83 13.48 -11.42
N THR A 45 -8.28 14.40 -12.21
CA THR A 45 -7.64 14.17 -13.50
C THR A 45 -6.16 14.51 -13.41
N PHE A 46 -5.32 13.49 -13.58
CA PHE A 46 -3.89 13.66 -13.79
C PHE A 46 -3.67 14.25 -15.21
N PRO A 47 -2.72 15.18 -15.42
CA PRO A 47 -2.50 15.81 -16.73
C PRO A 47 -2.18 14.82 -17.86
N TRP A 48 -1.76 13.61 -17.49
CA TRP A 48 -1.38 12.53 -18.41
C TRP A 48 -2.38 11.36 -18.37
N SER A 49 -3.69 11.65 -18.44
CA SER A 49 -4.71 10.63 -18.67
C SER A 49 -4.60 10.12 -20.10
N SER A 50 -3.76 9.11 -20.33
CA SER A 50 -3.76 8.37 -21.58
C SER A 50 -5.03 7.51 -21.66
N ASN A 51 -5.75 7.52 -22.78
CA ASN A 51 -6.82 6.53 -23.07
C ASN A 51 -6.21 5.14 -23.33
N ALA A 52 -5.33 4.68 -22.45
CA ALA A 52 -4.61 3.44 -22.60
C ALA A 52 -5.59 2.28 -22.37
N LYS A 53 -5.85 1.52 -23.43
CA LYS A 53 -6.69 0.34 -23.39
C LYS A 53 -5.81 -0.88 -23.18
N SER A 54 -5.98 -1.59 -22.09
CA SER A 54 -5.49 -2.96 -22.00
C SER A 54 -6.26 -3.76 -20.96
N THR A 55 -6.58 -5.01 -21.30
CA THR A 55 -7.04 -6.09 -20.41
C THR A 55 -6.88 -7.42 -21.14
N ASN A 56 -6.10 -8.33 -20.57
CA ASN A 56 -5.86 -9.68 -21.08
C ASN A 56 -6.97 -10.68 -20.68
N ALA A 57 -7.05 -11.85 -21.34
CA ALA A 57 -8.06 -12.87 -21.05
C ALA A 57 -8.07 -13.33 -19.59
N LEU A 58 -6.91 -13.50 -18.96
CA LEU A 58 -6.79 -13.95 -17.56
C LEU A 58 -7.41 -12.94 -16.59
N SER A 59 -7.11 -11.65 -16.75
CA SER A 59 -7.68 -10.58 -15.95
C SER A 59 -9.19 -10.45 -16.17
N LYS A 60 -9.69 -10.66 -17.40
CA LYS A 60 -11.14 -10.71 -17.68
C LYS A 60 -11.81 -11.87 -16.97
N TYR A 61 -11.21 -13.06 -17.02
CA TYR A 61 -11.72 -14.26 -16.35
C TYR A 61 -11.78 -14.06 -14.84
N LEU A 62 -10.66 -13.67 -14.21
CA LEU A 62 -10.62 -13.47 -12.76
C LEU A 62 -11.53 -12.33 -12.29
N ARG A 63 -11.66 -11.26 -13.10
CA ARG A 63 -12.65 -10.21 -12.86
C ARG A 63 -14.07 -10.76 -12.89
N SER A 64 -14.42 -11.59 -13.87
CA SER A 64 -15.78 -12.16 -13.97
C SER A 64 -16.14 -13.04 -12.77
N LEU A 65 -15.17 -13.71 -12.15
CA LEU A 65 -15.36 -14.51 -10.95
C LEU A 65 -15.62 -13.65 -9.70
N LEU A 66 -14.92 -12.52 -9.57
CA LEU A 66 -14.97 -11.68 -8.35
C LEU A 66 -15.99 -10.54 -8.41
N PHE A 67 -16.33 -10.08 -9.61
CA PHE A 67 -17.25 -8.96 -9.83
C PHE A 67 -18.62 -9.14 -9.14
N PRO A 68 -19.24 -10.34 -9.09
CA PRO A 68 -20.51 -10.53 -8.38
C PRO A 68 -20.42 -10.32 -6.86
N TYR A 69 -19.23 -10.49 -6.28
CA TYR A 69 -19.01 -10.46 -4.83
C TYR A 69 -18.38 -9.16 -4.35
N ILE A 70 -17.58 -8.51 -5.18
CA ILE A 70 -16.80 -7.32 -4.81
C ILE A 70 -17.00 -6.26 -5.91
N PRO A 71 -17.85 -5.24 -5.70
CA PRO A 71 -17.96 -4.14 -6.64
C PRO A 71 -16.71 -3.25 -6.63
N SER A 72 -16.52 -2.48 -7.69
CA SER A 72 -15.46 -1.46 -7.71
C SER A 72 -15.82 -0.26 -6.83
N THR A 73 -14.89 0.17 -6.00
CA THR A 73 -15.02 1.34 -5.11
C THR A 73 -14.23 2.55 -5.59
N TYR A 74 -13.73 2.53 -6.83
CA TYR A 74 -12.87 3.59 -7.38
C TYR A 74 -13.52 4.96 -7.31
N SER A 75 -14.75 5.08 -7.79
CA SER A 75 -15.48 6.37 -7.84
C SER A 75 -15.65 7.03 -6.47
N GLN A 76 -15.71 6.26 -5.39
CA GLN A 76 -15.93 6.74 -4.03
C GLN A 76 -14.61 6.99 -3.29
N SER A 77 -13.61 6.13 -3.51
CA SER A 77 -12.36 6.12 -2.72
C SER A 77 -11.20 6.88 -3.36
N TRP A 78 -11.15 7.01 -4.70
CA TRP A 78 -9.99 7.53 -5.43
C TRP A 78 -9.55 8.92 -4.95
N ALA A 79 -10.51 9.83 -4.77
CA ALA A 79 -10.23 11.19 -4.32
C ALA A 79 -9.53 11.24 -2.96
N ALA A 80 -9.68 10.23 -2.12
CA ALA A 80 -8.98 10.09 -0.86
C ALA A 80 -7.68 9.26 -0.99
N VAL A 81 -7.69 8.18 -1.78
CA VAL A 81 -6.54 7.28 -1.95
C VAL A 81 -5.34 8.01 -2.56
N ALA A 82 -5.56 8.77 -3.64
CA ALA A 82 -4.48 9.45 -4.37
C ALA A 82 -3.67 10.44 -3.51
N PRO A 83 -4.28 11.41 -2.79
CA PRO A 83 -3.54 12.33 -1.94
C PRO A 83 -2.91 11.61 -0.73
N VAL A 84 -3.64 10.69 -0.08
CA VAL A 84 -3.14 9.98 1.11
C VAL A 84 -1.92 9.13 0.77
N GLN A 85 -1.92 8.45 -0.38
CA GLN A 85 -0.75 7.71 -0.85
C GLN A 85 0.40 8.65 -1.26
N SER A 86 0.10 9.84 -1.78
CA SER A 86 1.12 10.83 -2.14
C SER A 86 1.82 11.44 -0.91
N LEU A 87 1.14 11.51 0.24
CA LEU A 87 1.76 11.92 1.51
C LEU A 87 2.91 10.98 1.93
N ALA A 88 2.94 9.73 1.45
CA ALA A 88 4.03 8.79 1.74
C ALA A 88 5.38 9.26 1.17
N VAL A 89 5.41 10.19 0.21
CA VAL A 89 6.65 10.84 -0.25
C VAL A 89 7.36 11.54 0.91
N LEU A 90 6.60 12.11 1.86
CA LEU A 90 7.17 12.73 3.05
C LEU A 90 7.94 11.72 3.91
N GLU A 91 7.55 10.44 3.93
CA GLU A 91 8.33 9.41 4.65
C GLU A 91 9.72 9.23 4.06
N VAL A 92 9.83 9.26 2.73
CA VAL A 92 11.13 9.20 2.05
C VAL A 92 11.96 10.42 2.41
N LEU A 93 11.35 11.62 2.42
CA LEU A 93 12.03 12.84 2.85
C LEU A 93 12.46 12.78 4.32
N HIS A 94 11.65 12.23 5.22
CA HIS A 94 12.02 12.07 6.62
C HIS A 94 13.21 11.15 6.81
N VAL A 95 13.31 10.09 6.02
CA VAL A 95 14.49 9.19 6.04
C VAL A 95 15.71 9.88 5.43
N LEU A 96 15.55 10.61 4.32
CA LEU A 96 16.64 11.36 3.66
C LEU A 96 17.25 12.44 4.56
N VAL A 97 16.41 13.18 5.28
CA VAL A 97 16.85 14.24 6.22
C VAL A 97 17.32 13.64 7.56
N GLY A 98 17.18 12.33 7.77
CA GLY A 98 17.58 11.65 9.00
C GLY A 98 16.65 11.88 10.19
N LEU A 99 15.43 12.38 9.96
CA LEU A 99 14.38 12.51 10.97
C LEU A 99 13.90 11.14 11.46
N VAL A 100 13.91 10.13 10.59
CA VAL A 100 13.52 8.75 10.89
C VAL A 100 14.67 7.81 10.53
N ARG A 101 15.00 6.90 11.46
CA ARG A 101 16.02 5.86 11.23
C ARG A 101 15.38 4.68 10.50
N SER A 102 15.49 4.65 9.19
CA SER A 102 15.12 3.50 8.37
C SER A 102 16.08 3.35 7.18
N PRO A 103 16.30 2.13 6.66
CA PRO A 103 17.16 1.96 5.49
C PRO A 103 16.50 2.61 4.27
N LEU A 104 17.10 3.68 3.77
CA LEU A 104 16.58 4.48 2.64
C LEU A 104 16.14 3.65 1.43
N PRO A 105 16.90 2.64 0.94
CA PRO A 105 16.49 1.86 -0.22
C PRO A 105 15.18 1.10 0.00
N THR A 106 14.94 0.62 1.23
CA THR A 106 13.74 -0.13 1.56
C THR A 106 12.51 0.77 1.63
N THR A 107 12.63 1.95 2.23
CA THR A 107 11.54 2.94 2.27
C THR A 107 11.23 3.46 0.88
N LEU A 108 12.26 3.76 0.09
CA LEU A 108 12.09 4.23 -1.28
C LEU A 108 11.38 3.19 -2.14
N MET A 109 11.80 1.92 -2.09
CA MET A 109 11.16 0.85 -2.87
C MET A 109 9.70 0.65 -2.48
N GLN A 110 9.39 0.63 -1.17
CA GLN A 110 8.01 0.47 -0.68
C GLN A 110 7.10 1.62 -1.10
N VAL A 111 7.55 2.86 -0.95
CA VAL A 111 6.77 4.05 -1.31
C VAL A 111 6.63 4.17 -2.83
N SER A 112 7.71 3.97 -3.58
CA SER A 112 7.71 4.07 -5.05
C SER A 112 6.80 3.01 -5.68
N SER A 113 6.80 1.78 -5.16
CA SER A 113 5.94 0.69 -5.66
C SER A 113 4.47 1.09 -5.66
N ARG A 114 3.98 1.66 -4.54
CA ARG A 114 2.58 2.10 -4.42
C ARG A 114 2.29 3.38 -5.20
N LEU A 115 3.24 4.31 -5.28
CA LEU A 115 3.08 5.51 -6.11
C LEU A 115 2.99 5.19 -7.60
N ILE A 116 3.76 4.22 -8.08
CA ILE A 116 3.66 3.71 -9.45
C ILE A 116 2.26 3.12 -9.69
N LEU A 117 1.75 2.31 -8.76
CA LEU A 117 0.38 1.79 -8.87
C LEU A 117 -0.68 2.89 -8.91
N VAL A 118 -0.61 3.88 -8.02
CA VAL A 118 -1.61 4.97 -7.98
C VAL A 118 -1.51 5.85 -9.24
N TRP A 119 -0.33 6.37 -9.56
CA TRP A 119 -0.18 7.40 -10.59
C TRP A 119 0.13 6.86 -11.98
N ALA A 120 0.93 5.80 -12.10
CA ALA A 120 1.30 5.26 -13.41
C ALA A 120 0.32 4.20 -13.93
N ILE A 121 -0.44 3.55 -13.04
CA ILE A 121 -1.39 2.48 -13.39
C ILE A 121 -2.83 2.97 -13.20
N VAL A 122 -3.28 3.19 -11.96
CA VAL A 122 -4.69 3.50 -11.67
C VAL A 122 -5.11 4.82 -12.32
N ALA A 123 -4.34 5.90 -12.21
CA ALA A 123 -4.70 7.19 -12.81
C ALA A 123 -4.70 7.17 -14.35
N ARG A 124 -3.91 6.29 -14.98
CA ARG A 124 -3.72 6.25 -16.44
C ARG A 124 -4.60 5.23 -17.17
N PHE A 125 -5.16 4.24 -16.47
CA PHE A 125 -5.90 3.14 -17.10
C PHE A 125 -7.35 3.07 -16.59
N PRO A 126 -8.32 3.66 -17.31
CA PRO A 126 -9.73 3.67 -16.90
C PRO A 126 -10.35 2.29 -16.68
N LEU A 127 -9.83 1.25 -17.35
CA LEU A 127 -10.30 -0.12 -17.18
C LEU A 127 -10.06 -0.65 -15.75
N VAL A 128 -9.03 -0.17 -15.07
CA VAL A 128 -8.72 -0.51 -13.67
C VAL A 128 -9.79 0.03 -12.72
N HIS A 129 -10.44 1.15 -13.07
CA HIS A 129 -11.45 1.80 -12.22
C HIS A 129 -12.70 0.96 -12.03
N SER A 130 -12.92 -0.03 -12.88
CA SER A 130 -14.07 -0.95 -12.77
C SER A 130 -13.66 -2.34 -12.28
N ASN A 131 -12.39 -2.53 -11.90
CA ASN A 131 -11.84 -3.83 -11.55
C ASN A 131 -12.00 -4.11 -10.04
N PRO A 132 -12.59 -5.24 -9.62
CA PRO A 132 -12.68 -5.63 -8.20
C PRO A 132 -11.33 -5.67 -7.47
N PHE A 133 -10.23 -5.91 -8.20
CA PHE A 133 -8.88 -5.92 -7.61
C PHE A 133 -8.46 -4.55 -7.07
N TYR A 134 -8.97 -3.44 -7.62
CA TYR A 134 -8.72 -2.13 -7.04
C TYR A 134 -9.31 -2.06 -5.61
N THR A 135 -10.53 -2.57 -5.42
CA THR A 135 -11.21 -2.57 -4.12
C THR A 135 -10.44 -3.38 -3.09
N THR A 136 -10.03 -4.61 -3.43
CA THR A 136 -9.29 -5.47 -2.49
C THR A 136 -7.91 -4.93 -2.16
N MET A 137 -7.25 -4.27 -3.12
CA MET A 137 -5.99 -3.55 -2.92
C MET A 137 -6.16 -2.42 -1.90
N VAL A 138 -7.13 -1.53 -2.12
CA VAL A 138 -7.38 -0.38 -1.22
C VAL A 138 -7.80 -0.83 0.17
N LEU A 139 -8.61 -1.88 0.29
CA LEU A 139 -8.93 -2.50 1.58
C LEU A 139 -7.68 -3.01 2.30
N ALA A 140 -6.83 -3.77 1.61
CA ALA A 140 -5.61 -4.31 2.21
C ALA A 140 -4.64 -3.19 2.63
N TRP A 141 -4.49 -2.15 1.82
CA TRP A 141 -3.68 -0.98 2.16
C TRP A 141 -4.23 -0.27 3.39
N SER A 142 -5.50 0.11 3.38
CA SER A 142 -6.08 0.86 4.49
C SER A 142 -6.08 0.07 5.81
N LEU A 143 -6.38 -1.24 5.79
CA LEU A 143 -6.31 -2.11 6.96
C LEU A 143 -4.88 -2.32 7.50
N THR A 144 -3.85 -2.20 6.66
CA THR A 144 -2.44 -2.29 7.11
C THR A 144 -1.89 -0.94 7.56
N GLU A 145 -2.30 0.14 6.92
CA GLU A 145 -1.77 1.48 7.15
C GLU A 145 -2.34 2.16 8.40
N VAL A 146 -3.64 2.05 8.66
CA VAL A 146 -4.25 2.64 9.87
C VAL A 146 -3.52 2.19 11.15
N PRO A 147 -3.29 0.88 11.38
CA PRO A 147 -2.56 0.43 12.56
C PRO A 147 -1.08 0.82 12.56
N ARG A 148 -0.45 0.90 11.37
CA ARG A 148 0.97 1.25 11.23
C ARG A 148 1.21 2.67 11.73
N TYR A 149 0.46 3.64 11.21
CA TYR A 149 0.59 5.04 11.59
C TYR A 149 0.12 5.28 13.02
N ALA A 150 -0.95 4.62 13.48
CA ALA A 150 -1.39 4.72 14.88
C ALA A 150 -0.29 4.22 15.85
N TYR A 151 0.36 3.10 15.53
CA TYR A 151 1.47 2.57 16.32
C TYR A 151 2.67 3.54 16.36
N TYR A 152 3.01 4.17 15.23
CA TYR A 152 4.10 5.14 15.18
C TYR A 152 3.77 6.43 15.93
N ALA A 153 2.54 6.94 15.83
CA ALA A 153 2.10 8.11 16.58
C ALA A 153 2.19 7.88 18.10
N LEU A 154 1.69 6.74 18.60
CA LEU A 154 1.78 6.39 20.01
C LEU A 154 3.23 6.24 20.49
N GLY A 155 4.07 5.56 19.68
CA GLY A 155 5.48 5.40 19.99
C GLY A 155 6.25 6.72 20.08
N LEU A 156 5.92 7.70 19.23
CA LEU A 156 6.51 9.05 19.26
C LEU A 156 6.01 9.90 20.44
N LEU A 157 4.79 9.65 20.92
CA LEU A 157 4.24 10.25 22.14
C LEU A 157 4.80 9.63 23.42
N GLY A 158 5.66 8.62 23.33
CA GLY A 158 6.18 7.87 24.48
C GLY A 158 5.15 6.96 25.14
N VAL A 159 3.97 6.80 24.54
CA VAL A 159 2.91 5.92 25.03
C VAL A 159 3.20 4.51 24.51
N VAL A 160 3.23 3.54 25.41
CA VAL A 160 3.36 2.12 25.02
C VAL A 160 2.12 1.72 24.22
N PRO A 161 2.27 1.31 22.94
CA PRO A 161 1.12 0.90 22.14
C PRO A 161 0.40 -0.29 22.79
N PRO A 162 -0.93 -0.32 22.82
CA PRO A 162 -1.66 -1.40 23.46
C PRO A 162 -1.39 -2.73 22.74
N SER A 163 -1.48 -3.83 23.49
CA SER A 163 -1.13 -5.18 23.02
C SER A 163 -1.92 -5.59 21.77
N TRP A 164 -3.19 -5.23 21.69
CA TRP A 164 -4.04 -5.52 20.53
C TRP A 164 -3.56 -4.78 19.26
N LEU A 165 -3.09 -3.53 19.39
CA LEU A 165 -2.61 -2.74 18.25
C LEU A 165 -1.26 -3.28 17.75
N THR A 166 -0.40 -3.66 18.68
CA THR A 166 0.86 -4.36 18.36
C THR A 166 0.58 -5.68 17.65
N TRP A 167 -0.37 -6.47 18.17
CA TRP A 167 -0.76 -7.73 17.55
C TRP A 167 -1.31 -7.53 16.13
N LEU A 168 -2.20 -6.54 15.95
CA LEU A 168 -2.79 -6.21 14.66
C LEU A 168 -1.69 -5.88 13.65
N ARG A 169 -0.80 -4.93 13.98
CA ARG A 169 0.34 -4.54 13.14
C ARG A 169 1.23 -5.71 12.70
N TYR A 170 1.53 -6.63 13.61
CA TYR A 170 2.48 -7.72 13.35
C TYR A 170 1.83 -9.04 12.96
N SER A 171 0.50 -9.15 12.89
CA SER A 171 -0.19 -10.41 12.55
C SER A 171 -1.15 -10.29 11.37
N THR A 172 -1.71 -9.11 11.08
CA THR A 172 -2.63 -8.96 9.94
C THR A 172 -1.97 -9.21 8.59
N PHE A 173 -0.64 -9.10 8.50
CA PHE A 173 0.11 -9.38 7.27
C PHE A 173 -0.10 -10.81 6.77
N TYR A 174 -0.46 -11.79 7.61
CA TYR A 174 -0.70 -13.17 7.14
C TYR A 174 -1.80 -13.24 6.08
N VAL A 175 -2.85 -12.41 6.21
CA VAL A 175 -3.99 -12.37 5.30
C VAL A 175 -3.88 -11.18 4.35
N LEU A 176 -3.58 -9.99 4.89
CA LEU A 176 -3.58 -8.76 4.11
C LEU A 176 -2.43 -8.68 3.11
N TYR A 177 -1.32 -9.37 3.35
CA TYR A 177 -0.19 -9.34 2.42
C TYR A 177 -0.48 -10.10 1.12
N PRO A 178 -0.94 -11.38 1.15
CA PRO A 178 -1.37 -12.05 -0.09
C PRO A 178 -2.50 -11.32 -0.82
N VAL A 179 -3.48 -10.78 -0.08
CA VAL A 179 -4.61 -10.04 -0.68
C VAL A 179 -4.14 -8.73 -1.31
N GLY A 180 -3.36 -7.93 -0.58
CA GLY A 180 -2.84 -6.64 -1.06
C GLY A 180 -1.88 -6.83 -2.22
N ALA A 181 -0.78 -7.57 -2.02
CA ALA A 181 0.20 -7.76 -3.07
C ALA A 181 -0.36 -8.51 -4.30
N GLY A 182 -1.24 -9.49 -4.09
CA GLY A 182 -1.90 -10.20 -5.18
C GLY A 182 -2.81 -9.29 -5.99
N SER A 183 -3.60 -8.43 -5.32
CA SER A 183 -4.46 -7.47 -6.01
C SER A 183 -3.68 -6.36 -6.72
N GLU A 184 -2.57 -5.87 -6.15
CA GLU A 184 -1.62 -4.98 -6.82
C GLU A 184 -1.09 -5.58 -8.13
N ALA A 185 -0.64 -6.84 -8.08
CA ALA A 185 -0.15 -7.56 -9.24
C ALA A 185 -1.24 -7.77 -10.29
N LEU A 186 -2.47 -8.11 -9.88
CA LEU A 186 -3.59 -8.32 -10.79
C LEU A 186 -4.10 -7.02 -11.43
N VAL A 187 -4.07 -5.90 -10.69
CA VAL A 187 -4.31 -4.56 -11.24
C VAL A 187 -3.26 -4.22 -12.28
N ALA A 188 -1.97 -4.40 -11.98
CA ALA A 188 -0.90 -4.15 -12.92
C ALA A 188 -1.00 -5.06 -14.17
N LEU A 189 -1.22 -6.36 -13.98
CA LEU A 189 -1.44 -7.35 -15.04
C LEU A 189 -2.60 -6.94 -15.94
N SER A 190 -3.69 -6.42 -15.38
CA SER A 190 -4.84 -5.99 -16.18
C SER A 190 -4.49 -4.86 -17.16
N THR A 191 -3.38 -4.15 -16.98
CA THR A 191 -2.93 -3.10 -17.91
C THR A 191 -1.94 -3.58 -18.98
N ILE A 192 -1.53 -4.86 -18.94
CA ILE A 192 -0.58 -5.45 -19.90
C ILE A 192 -1.37 -6.08 -21.06
N PRO A 193 -1.02 -5.77 -22.33
CA PRO A 193 -1.70 -6.33 -23.50
C PRO A 193 -1.61 -7.87 -23.54
N GLU A 194 -2.43 -8.47 -24.39
CA GLU A 194 -2.47 -9.93 -24.51
C GLU A 194 -1.16 -10.50 -25.08
N TRP A 195 -0.69 -11.61 -24.50
CA TRP A 195 0.54 -12.31 -24.93
C TRP A 195 0.27 -13.35 -26.03
N GLN A 196 -0.99 -13.66 -26.33
CA GLN A 196 -1.34 -14.75 -27.25
C GLN A 196 -1.16 -14.35 -28.73
N ASN A 197 -0.96 -15.35 -29.60
CA ASN A 197 -0.94 -15.20 -31.06
C ASN A 197 0.13 -14.22 -31.62
N GLY A 198 1.32 -14.17 -31.01
CA GLY A 198 2.42 -13.32 -31.49
C GLY A 198 2.21 -11.83 -31.25
N GLN A 199 1.16 -11.42 -30.51
CA GLN A 199 0.86 -10.02 -30.22
C GLN A 199 1.90 -9.37 -29.30
N TYR A 200 2.68 -10.15 -28.56
CA TYR A 200 3.82 -9.66 -27.76
C TYR A 200 4.90 -8.96 -28.59
N LEU A 201 4.99 -9.27 -29.89
CA LEU A 201 5.93 -8.59 -30.80
C LEU A 201 5.55 -7.12 -31.06
N LYS A 202 4.31 -6.72 -30.76
CA LYS A 202 3.82 -5.33 -30.90
C LYS A 202 3.89 -4.55 -29.60
N TRP A 203 4.43 -5.14 -28.54
CA TRP A 203 4.52 -4.48 -27.23
C TRP A 203 5.47 -3.30 -27.28
N ALA A 204 5.00 -2.17 -26.73
CA ALA A 204 5.86 -1.03 -26.52
C ALA A 204 6.84 -1.31 -25.37
N LEU A 205 7.90 -0.51 -25.25
CA LEU A 205 8.84 -0.58 -24.13
C LEU A 205 8.11 -0.52 -22.77
N GLU A 206 7.05 0.29 -22.67
CA GLU A 206 6.22 0.41 -21.46
C GLU A 206 5.57 -0.92 -21.06
N ASP A 207 5.09 -1.72 -22.01
CA ASP A 207 4.45 -3.01 -21.74
C ASP A 207 5.45 -4.05 -21.26
N TRP A 208 6.65 -4.05 -21.84
CA TRP A 208 7.78 -4.87 -21.39
C TRP A 208 8.22 -4.52 -19.97
N VAL A 209 8.30 -3.22 -19.65
CA VAL A 209 8.64 -2.76 -18.29
C VAL A 209 7.60 -3.22 -17.29
N LYS A 210 6.30 -3.08 -17.58
CA LYS A 210 5.22 -3.57 -16.70
C LYS A 210 5.27 -5.08 -16.49
N ALA A 211 5.49 -5.84 -17.55
CA ALA A 211 5.62 -7.29 -17.47
C ALA A 211 6.82 -7.71 -16.62
N GLY A 212 7.97 -7.06 -16.83
CA GLY A 212 9.17 -7.25 -16.02
C GLY A 212 8.94 -6.93 -14.54
N MET A 213 8.24 -5.83 -14.25
CA MET A 213 7.88 -5.45 -12.88
C MET A 213 7.03 -6.51 -12.18
N VAL A 214 5.99 -7.04 -12.84
CA VAL A 214 5.14 -8.10 -12.27
C VAL A 214 5.97 -9.36 -12.02
N PHE A 215 6.87 -9.71 -12.94
CA PHE A 215 7.73 -10.88 -12.79
C PHE A 215 8.72 -10.74 -11.62
N ILE A 216 9.37 -9.59 -11.49
CA ILE A 216 10.29 -9.28 -10.38
C ILE A 216 9.55 -9.21 -9.04
N TRP A 217 8.29 -8.79 -9.04
CA TRP A 217 7.48 -8.74 -7.83
C TRP A 217 7.30 -10.11 -7.20
N ILE A 218 7.08 -11.19 -7.96
CA ILE A 218 6.83 -12.53 -7.40
C ILE A 218 7.91 -12.98 -6.38
N PRO A 219 9.22 -13.00 -6.71
CA PRO A 219 10.25 -13.34 -5.73
C PRO A 219 10.39 -12.28 -4.63
N GLY A 220 10.24 -10.99 -4.97
CA GLY A 220 10.28 -9.91 -3.98
C GLY A 220 9.21 -10.07 -2.91
N LEU A 221 8.01 -10.53 -3.29
CA LEU A 221 6.90 -10.77 -2.39
C LEU A 221 7.20 -11.87 -1.39
N TYR A 222 7.82 -12.97 -1.82
CA TYR A 222 8.24 -14.06 -0.95
C TYR A 222 9.29 -13.60 0.08
N VAL A 223 10.31 -12.86 -0.36
CA VAL A 223 11.38 -12.36 0.52
C VAL A 223 10.81 -11.41 1.59
N MET A 224 9.94 -10.48 1.20
CA MET A 224 9.30 -9.56 2.14
C MET A 224 8.33 -10.25 3.10
N TYR A 225 7.57 -11.25 2.61
CA TYR A 225 6.68 -12.04 3.47
C TYR A 225 7.43 -12.81 4.55
N THR A 226 8.50 -13.52 4.16
CA THR A 226 9.33 -14.26 5.13
C THR A 226 10.02 -13.32 6.13
N HIS A 227 10.41 -12.12 5.68
CA HIS A 227 10.95 -11.09 6.55
C HIS A 227 9.93 -10.62 7.60
N MET A 228 8.66 -10.41 7.23
CA MET A 228 7.59 -10.05 8.16
C MET A 228 7.34 -11.13 9.23
N ILE A 229 7.40 -12.42 8.86
CA ILE A 229 7.31 -13.53 9.82
C ILE A 229 8.45 -13.46 10.85
N ARG A 230 9.68 -13.17 10.41
CA ARG A 230 10.84 -12.99 11.31
C ARG A 230 10.64 -11.79 12.24
N MET A 231 10.14 -10.66 11.73
CA MET A 231 9.85 -9.48 12.54
C MET A 231 8.78 -9.77 13.60
N ARG A 232 7.69 -10.44 13.22
CA ARG A 232 6.64 -10.86 14.16
C ARG A 232 7.21 -11.72 15.28
N ARG A 233 8.02 -12.73 14.96
CA ARG A 233 8.66 -13.57 15.98
C ARG A 233 9.48 -12.70 16.94
N LYS A 234 10.32 -11.81 16.43
CA LYS A 234 11.14 -10.92 17.30
C LYS A 234 10.31 -10.07 18.26
N VAL A 235 9.17 -9.53 17.80
CA VAL A 235 8.36 -8.61 18.63
C VAL A 235 7.41 -9.36 19.57
N LEU A 236 6.76 -10.44 19.11
CA LEU A 236 5.72 -11.15 19.87
C LEU A 236 6.22 -12.35 20.67
N SER A 237 7.36 -12.97 20.32
CA SER A 237 7.84 -14.19 21.01
C SER A 237 8.68 -13.94 22.27
N GLY A 238 8.87 -12.68 22.69
CA GLY A 238 9.33 -12.36 24.06
C GLY A 238 10.66 -12.97 24.52
N GLY A 239 11.52 -13.46 23.64
CA GLY A 239 12.82 -14.01 24.02
C GLY A 239 13.83 -12.89 24.29
N LYS A 240 14.10 -12.60 25.58
CA LYS A 240 15.24 -11.81 26.12
C LYS A 240 16.22 -11.27 25.06
N GLY A 241 15.98 -10.08 24.50
CA GLY A 241 16.94 -9.50 23.56
C GLY A 241 16.43 -8.27 22.81
N GLN A 242 16.59 -7.10 23.44
CA GLN A 242 16.51 -5.75 22.87
C GLN A 242 15.18 -5.32 22.21
N LYS A 243 14.44 -4.49 22.95
CA LYS A 243 13.45 -3.56 22.38
C LYS A 243 14.19 -2.59 21.44
N LEU A 244 13.67 -2.38 20.23
CA LEU A 244 14.21 -1.38 19.29
C LEU A 244 14.29 -0.01 19.99
N GLY A 245 15.51 0.49 20.18
CA GLY A 245 15.78 1.79 20.83
C GLY A 245 16.72 1.74 22.05
N GLN A 246 17.00 0.57 22.63
CA GLN A 246 18.02 0.48 23.70
C GLN A 246 19.43 0.38 23.11
N LYS A 247 20.35 1.25 23.60
CA LYS A 247 21.79 1.15 23.35
C LYS A 247 22.24 -0.29 23.65
N PRO A 248 23.13 -0.88 22.82
CA PRO A 248 23.71 -2.17 23.16
C PRO A 248 24.39 -2.04 24.53
N LYS A 249 24.07 -2.96 25.46
CA LYS A 249 24.83 -3.07 26.72
C LYS A 249 26.29 -3.25 26.32
N SER A 250 27.13 -2.28 26.67
CA SER A 250 28.58 -2.41 26.54
C SER A 250 28.96 -3.72 27.21
N ARG A 251 29.48 -4.66 26.42
CA ARG A 251 30.08 -5.87 26.94
C ARG A 251 31.28 -5.38 27.76
N ALA A 252 31.13 -5.35 29.08
CA ALA A 252 32.23 -5.06 29.98
C ALA A 252 33.37 -6.00 29.58
N LYS A 253 34.51 -5.43 29.17
CA LYS A 253 35.76 -6.16 29.13
C LYS A 253 36.00 -6.63 30.56
N VAL A 254 35.80 -7.91 30.80
CA VAL A 254 36.35 -8.57 31.99
C VAL A 254 37.86 -8.56 31.78
N ALA A 255 38.55 -8.09 32.81
CA ALA A 255 40.00 -7.92 32.90
C ALA A 255 40.76 -9.21 32.59
#